data_AF-A0A7K6VBT8-F1
#
_entry.id   AF-A0A7K6VBT8-F1
#
_cell.length_a   1.000
_cell.length_b   1.000
_cell.length_c   1.000
_cell.angle_alpha   90.00
_cell.angle_beta   90.00
_cell.angle_gamma   90.00
#
_symmetry.space_group_name_H-M   'P 1'
#
loop_
_entity.id
_entity.type
_entity.pdbx_description
1 polymer ?
#
loop_
_entity_poly.entity_id
_entity_poly.type
_entity_poly.pdbx_seq_one_letter_code
_entity_poly.pdbx_strand_id
1 'polypeptide(L)'
;RPAAGAGSGGRSAMAQPDEPQPPVVPPCPLPSRICDVARSERPRSCCGMAMAGFRTAKYQLPEWHRRNMGVYYKAVTASDEAERGRTEAKQLMKHAAASAQRAQESSKATLCQRLQDIHFWRVELQKEVMELDAETNLLAAQKLRLERALDATEVPYSVVIDNLECRERRQPPDLVIDEVERQLLKEADLIRDIRDLLKRMIIQATTQIRSNRIQKENCELDWSDKVQTYHIDDKCTGYCTDSTDVQFHPSSVKFQENASTPKSWAQFSHDNISRAEQEKLASVQLRSLINTIIHDASEDLRMQRATVNEAFDAHCRELDDAKHRLEQHLQQ
;
A
#
# COMPACT_ATOMS: atom_id res chain seq x y z
N ARG A 1 34.11 -42.77 6.47
CA ARG A 1 34.24 -42.37 5.05
C ARG A 1 33.24 -41.24 4.79
N PRO A 2 33.65 -40.14 4.15
CA PRO A 2 33.01 -38.82 4.28
C PRO A 2 32.06 -38.46 3.14
N ALA A 3 31.43 -37.30 3.33
CA ALA A 3 30.44 -36.58 2.54
C ALA A 3 30.76 -36.41 1.04
N ALA A 4 29.70 -36.37 0.23
CA ALA A 4 29.73 -36.10 -1.20
C ALA A 4 29.11 -34.73 -1.51
N GLY A 5 29.93 -33.84 -2.05
CA GLY A 5 29.73 -33.22 -3.37
C GLY A 5 28.55 -32.26 -3.56
N ALA A 6 28.86 -30.97 -3.53
CA ALA A 6 28.04 -29.87 -4.01
C ALA A 6 27.72 -29.97 -5.53
N GLY A 7 26.49 -29.57 -5.90
CA GLY A 7 26.06 -29.36 -7.28
C GLY A 7 25.31 -28.04 -7.39
N SER A 8 25.99 -27.00 -7.88
CA SER A 8 25.44 -25.67 -8.16
C SER A 8 24.67 -25.67 -9.48
N GLY A 9 23.33 -25.57 -9.41
CA GLY A 9 22.48 -25.31 -10.57
C GLY A 9 22.33 -23.80 -10.79
N GLY A 10 23.04 -23.25 -11.77
CA GLY A 10 22.94 -21.85 -12.16
C GLY A 10 21.58 -21.51 -12.76
N ARG A 11 20.93 -20.47 -12.24
CA ARG A 11 19.83 -19.78 -12.92
C ARG A 11 20.41 -18.63 -13.76
N SER A 12 20.24 -18.72 -15.07
CA SER A 12 20.56 -17.65 -16.02
C SER A 12 19.76 -16.39 -15.69
N ALA A 13 20.43 -15.35 -15.23
CA ALA A 13 19.92 -13.98 -15.29
C ALA A 13 20.07 -13.48 -16.73
N MET A 14 18.95 -13.09 -17.35
CA MET A 14 18.98 -12.38 -18.63
C MET A 14 19.68 -11.03 -18.42
N ALA A 15 20.82 -10.85 -19.07
CA ALA A 15 21.54 -9.59 -19.11
C ALA A 15 20.71 -8.53 -19.84
N GLN A 16 20.41 -7.42 -19.16
CA GLN A 16 19.94 -6.20 -19.83
C GLN A 16 21.14 -5.50 -20.50
N PRO A 17 20.94 -4.81 -21.63
CA PRO A 17 22.03 -4.16 -22.34
C PRO A 17 22.59 -3.00 -21.52
N ASP A 18 23.91 -3.01 -21.37
CA ASP A 18 24.71 -1.98 -20.69
C ASP A 18 24.49 -0.64 -21.40
N GLU A 19 23.89 0.32 -20.69
CA GLU A 19 23.71 1.68 -21.20
C GLU A 19 25.07 2.41 -21.13
N PRO A 20 25.60 2.96 -22.24
CA PRO A 20 26.96 3.47 -22.27
C PRO A 20 27.07 4.72 -21.39
N GLN A 21 27.79 4.61 -20.27
CA GLN A 21 28.14 5.77 -19.47
C GLN A 21 28.98 6.76 -20.32
N PRO A 22 28.68 8.07 -20.28
CA PRO A 22 29.50 9.05 -20.97
C PRO A 22 30.92 9.04 -20.36
N PRO A 23 31.97 9.09 -21.19
CA PRO A 23 33.34 9.04 -20.69
C PRO A 23 33.60 10.25 -19.78
N VAL A 24 33.94 9.97 -18.52
CA VAL A 24 34.46 10.98 -17.59
C VAL A 24 35.85 11.35 -18.12
N VAL A 25 35.96 12.53 -18.74
CA VAL A 25 37.24 13.07 -19.17
C VAL A 25 37.98 13.56 -17.92
N PRO A 26 39.11 12.94 -17.53
CA PRO A 26 39.90 13.44 -16.40
C PRO A 26 40.45 14.83 -16.74
N PRO A 27 40.72 15.69 -15.74
CA PRO A 27 41.34 16.99 -16.01
C PRO A 27 42.72 16.75 -16.63
N CYS A 28 42.89 17.11 -17.90
CA CYS A 28 44.22 17.12 -18.52
C CYS A 28 45.05 18.24 -17.88
N PRO A 29 46.17 17.95 -17.19
CA PRO A 29 47.05 19.00 -16.72
C PRO A 29 47.64 19.71 -17.93
N LEU A 30 47.47 21.03 -18.00
CA LEU A 30 48.07 21.86 -19.04
C LEU A 30 49.60 21.67 -19.00
N PRO A 31 50.26 21.39 -20.13
CA PRO A 31 51.71 21.21 -20.14
C PRO A 31 52.38 22.56 -19.85
N SER A 32 53.01 22.67 -18.66
CA SER A 32 53.94 23.75 -18.35
C SER A 32 55.25 23.53 -19.12
N ARG A 33 55.22 23.67 -20.45
CA ARG A 33 56.44 23.65 -21.26
C ARG A 33 56.94 25.08 -21.43
N ILE A 34 57.83 25.46 -20.52
CA ILE A 34 58.82 26.51 -20.78
C ILE A 34 59.58 26.05 -22.03
N CYS A 35 59.53 26.85 -23.10
CA CYS A 35 60.31 26.59 -24.30
C CYS A 35 61.80 26.76 -23.97
N ASP A 36 62.48 25.66 -23.65
CA ASP A 36 63.94 25.63 -23.69
C ASP A 36 64.38 25.70 -25.14
N VAL A 37 64.69 26.91 -25.59
CA VAL A 37 65.46 27.11 -26.81
C VAL A 37 66.89 26.67 -26.49
N ALA A 38 67.25 25.46 -26.94
CA ALA A 38 68.62 25.01 -26.91
C ALA A 38 69.53 26.08 -27.52
N ARG A 39 70.46 26.62 -26.72
CA ARG A 39 71.51 27.50 -27.22
C ARG A 39 72.37 26.68 -28.18
N SER A 40 72.36 27.05 -29.46
CA SER A 40 73.37 26.57 -30.41
C SER A 40 74.74 27.04 -29.89
N GLU A 41 75.56 26.10 -29.43
CA GLU A 41 76.98 26.35 -29.24
C GLU A 41 77.57 26.69 -30.61
N ARG A 42 78.13 27.90 -30.75
CA ARG A 42 78.97 28.26 -31.90
C ARG A 42 80.43 28.37 -31.47
N PRO A 43 81.37 28.09 -32.39
CA PRO A 43 82.78 28.00 -32.08
C PRO A 43 83.31 29.33 -31.54
N ARG A 44 84.18 29.26 -30.54
CA ARG A 44 84.84 30.39 -29.90
C ARG A 44 85.45 31.31 -30.95
N SER A 45 84.89 32.52 -31.09
CA SER A 45 85.51 33.61 -31.84
C SER A 45 86.58 34.24 -30.95
N CYS A 46 87.82 34.18 -31.42
CA CYS A 46 89.01 34.72 -30.77
C CYS A 46 89.02 36.26 -30.89
N CYS A 47 88.64 36.97 -29.83
CA CYS A 47 89.24 38.26 -29.50
C CYS A 47 89.12 38.55 -27.99
N GLY A 48 90.15 39.18 -27.45
CA GLY A 48 90.50 39.21 -26.04
C GLY A 48 89.55 39.94 -25.09
N MET A 49 89.91 39.79 -23.82
CA MET A 49 89.35 40.32 -22.57
C MET A 49 88.55 41.63 -22.67
N ALA A 50 87.36 41.65 -22.06
CA ALA A 50 86.82 42.81 -21.33
C ALA A 50 85.53 42.47 -20.56
N MET A 51 85.59 42.68 -19.23
CA MET A 51 84.62 43.22 -18.25
C MET A 51 83.10 43.00 -18.41
N ALA A 52 82.46 42.83 -17.25
CA ALA A 52 81.01 42.85 -17.04
C ALA A 52 80.32 44.07 -17.70
N GLY A 53 79.20 43.81 -18.37
CA GLY A 53 78.33 44.84 -18.96
C GLY A 53 77.63 44.34 -20.23
N PHE A 54 76.31 44.32 -20.20
CA PHE A 54 75.36 44.08 -21.31
C PHE A 54 75.96 44.10 -22.74
N ARG A 55 76.40 42.96 -23.27
CA ARG A 55 76.57 42.79 -24.72
C ARG A 55 75.24 42.40 -25.32
N THR A 56 74.53 43.35 -25.92
CA THR A 56 73.38 43.06 -26.78
C THR A 56 73.91 42.32 -28.01
N ALA A 57 73.86 40.99 -28.00
CA ALA A 57 74.18 40.17 -29.16
C ALA A 57 73.24 40.58 -30.32
N LYS A 58 73.78 41.26 -31.34
CA LYS A 58 73.01 41.70 -32.51
C LYS A 58 72.84 40.51 -33.46
N TYR A 59 71.59 40.20 -33.82
CA TYR A 59 71.29 39.17 -34.81
C TYR A 59 71.79 39.58 -36.20
N GLN A 60 72.27 38.62 -37.00
CA GLN A 60 72.46 38.86 -38.43
C GLN A 60 71.07 38.95 -39.11
N LEU A 61 70.94 39.80 -40.13
CA LEU A 61 69.65 40.04 -40.81
C LEU A 61 68.94 38.75 -41.27
N PRO A 62 69.63 37.74 -41.85
CA PRO A 62 69.00 36.47 -42.20
C PRO A 62 68.53 35.64 -40.98
N GLU A 63 69.24 35.74 -39.85
CA GLU A 63 68.87 35.06 -38.61
C GLU A 63 67.63 35.72 -37.96
N TRP A 64 67.54 37.05 -38.02
CA TRP A 64 66.36 37.81 -37.59
C TRP A 64 65.13 37.46 -38.43
N HIS A 65 65.25 37.43 -39.76
CA HIS A 65 64.16 37.02 -40.64
C HIS A 65 63.69 35.59 -40.35
N ARG A 66 64.62 34.64 -40.17
CA ARG A 66 64.28 33.24 -39.84
C ARG A 66 63.57 33.12 -38.49
N ARG A 67 64.03 33.85 -37.47
CA ARG A 67 63.40 33.88 -36.14
C ARG A 67 62.00 34.48 -36.21
N ASN A 68 61.83 35.63 -36.87
CA ASN A 68 60.53 36.28 -36.98
C ASN A 68 59.53 35.46 -37.80
N MET A 69 59.97 34.83 -38.88
CA MET A 69 59.15 33.86 -39.61
C MET A 69 58.76 32.68 -38.72
N GLY A 70 59.70 32.13 -37.95
CA GLY A 70 59.40 31.07 -36.99
C GLY A 70 58.41 31.48 -35.89
N VAL A 71 58.49 32.71 -35.38
CA VAL A 71 57.52 33.25 -34.40
C VAL A 71 56.15 33.47 -35.04
N TYR A 72 56.12 34.03 -36.26
CA TYR A 72 54.89 34.22 -37.02
C TYR A 72 54.17 32.89 -37.27
N TYR A 73 54.87 31.88 -37.80
CA TYR A 73 54.28 30.56 -38.03
C TYR A 73 53.77 29.93 -36.73
N LYS A 74 54.51 30.03 -35.61
CA LYS A 74 54.05 29.56 -34.30
C LYS A 74 52.79 30.28 -33.81
N ALA A 75 52.69 31.59 -34.03
CA ALA A 75 51.52 32.37 -33.65
C ALA A 75 50.29 31.98 -34.48
N VAL A 76 50.47 31.79 -35.80
CA VAL A 76 49.40 31.32 -36.70
C VAL A 76 48.94 29.91 -36.30
N THR A 77 49.85 28.97 -36.09
CA THR A 77 49.48 27.60 -35.68
C THR A 77 48.76 27.58 -34.33
N ALA A 78 49.21 28.38 -33.36
CA ALA A 78 48.54 28.51 -32.06
C ALA A 78 47.14 29.14 -32.19
N SER A 79 46.96 30.12 -33.09
CA SER A 79 45.66 30.71 -33.39
C SER A 79 44.72 29.69 -34.02
N ASP A 80 45.19 28.90 -34.99
CA ASP A 80 44.41 27.85 -35.63
C ASP A 80 44.03 26.74 -34.64
N GLU A 81 44.94 26.35 -33.75
CA GLU A 81 44.67 25.40 -32.66
C GLU A 81 43.61 25.93 -31.69
N ALA A 82 43.72 27.20 -31.29
CA ALA A 82 42.74 27.85 -30.43
C ALA A 82 41.37 27.95 -31.10
N GLU A 83 41.32 28.28 -32.39
CA GLU A 83 40.07 28.32 -33.15
C GLU A 83 39.42 26.94 -33.22
N ARG A 84 40.20 25.90 -33.57
CA ARG A 84 39.72 24.50 -33.53
C ARG A 84 39.18 24.14 -32.15
N GLY A 85 39.94 24.42 -31.08
CA GLY A 85 39.51 24.16 -29.71
C GLY A 85 38.22 24.89 -29.32
N ARG A 86 38.03 26.15 -29.74
CA ARG A 86 36.76 26.88 -29.53
C ARG A 86 35.61 26.25 -30.30
N THR A 87 35.82 25.82 -31.54
CA THR A 87 34.78 25.16 -32.34
C THR A 87 34.39 23.81 -31.75
N GLU A 88 35.36 23.01 -31.32
CA GLU A 88 35.14 21.73 -30.64
C GLU A 88 34.40 21.92 -29.32
N ALA A 89 34.82 22.87 -28.48
CA ALA A 89 34.13 23.20 -27.23
C ALA A 89 32.67 23.61 -27.49
N LYS A 90 32.41 24.44 -28.49
CA LYS A 90 31.04 24.85 -28.87
C LYS A 90 30.20 23.67 -29.36
N GLN A 91 30.78 22.74 -30.11
CA GLN A 91 30.09 21.52 -30.53
C GLN A 91 29.79 20.60 -29.34
N LEU A 92 30.76 20.41 -28.44
CA LEU A 92 30.60 19.64 -27.21
C LEU A 92 29.51 20.23 -26.32
N MET A 93 29.48 21.55 -26.11
CA MET A 93 28.44 22.22 -25.33
C MET A 93 27.05 21.97 -25.94
N LYS A 94 26.90 22.08 -27.27
CA LYS A 94 25.64 21.81 -27.95
C LYS A 94 25.21 20.35 -27.80
N HIS A 95 26.14 19.41 -27.98
CA HIS A 95 25.87 18.00 -27.81
C HIS A 95 25.46 17.66 -26.37
N ALA A 96 26.18 18.20 -25.38
CA ALA A 96 25.87 18.03 -23.96
C ALA A 96 24.49 18.60 -23.61
N ALA A 97 24.15 19.81 -24.08
CA ALA A 97 22.84 20.41 -23.87
C ALA A 97 21.71 19.57 -24.50
N ALA A 98 21.88 19.11 -25.73
CA ALA A 98 20.90 18.24 -26.39
C ALA A 98 20.77 16.87 -25.71
N SER A 99 21.85 16.33 -25.15
CA SER A 99 21.81 15.10 -24.36
C SER A 99 21.06 15.31 -23.04
N ALA A 100 21.34 16.41 -22.33
CA ALA A 100 20.68 16.76 -21.08
C ALA A 100 19.19 17.00 -21.27
N GLN A 101 18.79 17.71 -22.34
CA GLN A 101 17.39 17.93 -22.68
C GLN A 101 16.65 16.61 -22.96
N ARG A 102 17.22 15.71 -23.76
CA ARG A 102 16.61 14.39 -24.03
C ARG A 102 16.45 13.56 -22.75
N ALA A 103 17.47 13.56 -21.88
CA ALA A 103 17.39 12.89 -20.60
C ALA A 103 16.28 13.51 -19.72
N GLN A 104 16.19 14.83 -19.67
CA GLN A 104 15.16 15.56 -18.91
C GLN A 104 13.75 15.25 -19.42
N GLU A 105 13.53 15.22 -20.73
CA GLU A 105 12.24 14.87 -21.35
C GLU A 105 11.86 13.42 -21.03
N SER A 106 12.81 12.48 -21.13
CA SER A 106 12.60 11.07 -20.75
C SER A 106 12.25 10.90 -19.27
N SER A 107 12.98 11.58 -18.37
CA SER A 107 12.68 11.56 -16.93
C SER A 107 11.32 12.17 -16.62
N LYS A 108 10.94 13.28 -17.27
CA LYS A 108 9.61 13.87 -17.10
C LYS A 108 8.50 12.93 -17.58
N ALA A 109 8.67 12.30 -18.75
CA ALA A 109 7.68 11.36 -19.28
C ALA A 109 7.46 10.16 -18.33
N THR A 110 8.55 9.57 -17.81
CA THR A 110 8.48 8.45 -16.87
C THR A 110 7.87 8.85 -15.51
N LEU A 111 8.18 10.05 -14.99
CA LEU A 111 7.53 10.60 -13.79
C LEU A 111 6.03 10.83 -14.00
N CYS A 112 5.62 11.38 -15.15
CA CYS A 112 4.21 11.57 -15.48
C CYS A 112 3.44 10.25 -15.51
N GLN A 113 4.00 9.19 -16.10
CA GLN A 113 3.38 7.86 -16.08
C GLN A 113 3.24 7.34 -14.64
N ARG A 114 4.31 7.44 -13.85
CA ARG A 114 4.30 7.01 -12.45
C ARG A 114 3.26 7.77 -11.61
N LEU A 115 3.07 9.06 -11.85
CA LEU A 115 2.02 9.84 -11.19
C LEU A 115 0.61 9.33 -11.53
N GLN A 116 0.36 8.94 -12.77
CA GLN A 116 -0.92 8.33 -13.15
C GLN A 116 -1.14 7.00 -12.42
N ASP A 117 -0.10 6.16 -12.34
CA ASP A 117 -0.17 4.88 -11.64
C ASP A 117 -0.43 5.07 -10.14
N ILE A 118 0.28 6.00 -9.48
CA ILE A 118 0.07 6.31 -8.06
C ILE A 118 -1.33 6.88 -7.84
N HIS A 119 -1.78 7.76 -8.73
CA HIS A 119 -3.13 8.32 -8.66
C HIS A 119 -4.20 7.24 -8.72
N PHE A 120 -4.06 6.29 -9.64
CA PHE A 120 -4.96 5.14 -9.75
C PHE A 120 -5.05 4.38 -8.43
N TRP A 121 -3.91 3.97 -7.86
CA TRP A 121 -3.90 3.24 -6.58
C TRP A 121 -4.48 4.06 -5.43
N ARG A 122 -4.21 5.37 -5.38
CA ARG A 122 -4.78 6.26 -4.38
C ARG A 122 -6.31 6.29 -4.45
N VAL A 123 -6.89 6.37 -5.64
CA VAL A 123 -8.34 6.40 -5.83
C VAL A 123 -8.97 5.06 -5.46
N GLU A 124 -8.39 3.94 -5.92
CA GLU A 124 -8.91 2.61 -5.60
C GLU A 124 -8.84 2.30 -4.09
N LEU A 125 -7.72 2.63 -3.43
CA LEU A 125 -7.60 2.46 -1.97
C LEU A 125 -8.61 3.34 -1.23
N GLN A 126 -8.81 4.60 -1.65
CA GLN A 126 -9.78 5.49 -1.03
C GLN A 126 -11.21 4.94 -1.15
N LYS A 127 -11.56 4.41 -2.33
CA LYS A 127 -12.83 3.76 -2.58
C LYS A 127 -13.04 2.57 -1.63
N GLU A 128 -12.06 1.67 -1.52
CA GLU A 128 -12.18 0.50 -0.63
C GLU A 128 -12.29 0.90 0.84
N VAL A 129 -11.59 1.95 1.30
CA VAL A 129 -11.73 2.50 2.65
C VAL A 129 -13.16 2.98 2.91
N MET A 130 -13.76 3.71 1.96
CA MET A 130 -15.14 4.19 2.07
C MET A 130 -16.15 3.04 2.06
N GLU A 131 -15.96 2.05 1.20
CA GLU A 131 -16.85 0.89 1.10
C GLU A 131 -16.78 -0.01 2.34
N LEU A 132 -15.58 -0.25 2.89
CA LEU A 132 -15.40 -0.98 4.15
C LEU A 132 -16.05 -0.23 5.32
N ASP A 133 -15.93 1.09 5.38
CA ASP A 133 -16.58 1.90 6.42
C ASP A 133 -18.11 1.79 6.35
N ALA A 134 -18.66 1.94 5.14
CA ALA A 134 -20.09 1.81 4.90
C ALA A 134 -20.62 0.41 5.27
N GLU A 135 -19.95 -0.65 4.81
CA GLU A 135 -20.34 -2.03 5.13
C GLU A 135 -20.18 -2.34 6.62
N THR A 136 -19.15 -1.81 7.29
CA THR A 136 -18.98 -1.93 8.76
C THR A 136 -20.15 -1.30 9.51
N ASN A 137 -20.62 -0.14 9.07
CA ASN A 137 -21.79 0.53 9.67
C ASN A 137 -23.08 -0.28 9.46
N LEU A 138 -23.26 -0.88 8.28
CA LEU A 138 -24.38 -1.77 8.00
C LEU A 138 -24.37 -3.03 8.88
N LEU A 139 -23.20 -3.67 9.05
CA LEU A 139 -23.07 -4.85 9.90
C LEU A 139 -23.25 -4.50 11.37
N ALA A 140 -22.79 -3.32 11.83
CA ALA A 140 -23.03 -2.84 13.18
C ALA A 140 -24.54 -2.65 13.45
N ALA A 141 -25.30 -2.14 12.48
CA ALA A 141 -26.76 -2.04 12.59
C ALA A 141 -27.43 -3.42 12.67
N GLN A 142 -26.94 -4.43 11.94
CA GLN A 142 -27.43 -5.80 12.05
C GLN A 142 -27.07 -6.46 13.38
N LYS A 143 -25.86 -6.21 13.91
CA LYS A 143 -25.48 -6.63 15.27
C LYS A 143 -26.44 -6.07 16.32
N LEU A 144 -26.79 -4.78 16.21
CA LEU A 144 -27.77 -4.16 17.12
C LEU A 144 -29.16 -4.81 16.99
N ARG A 145 -29.58 -5.21 15.78
CA ARG A 145 -30.83 -5.97 15.60
C ARG A 145 -30.77 -7.34 16.29
N LEU A 146 -29.65 -8.04 16.22
CA LEU A 146 -29.47 -9.31 16.97
C LEU A 146 -29.56 -9.10 18.48
N GLU A 147 -28.92 -8.05 19.01
CA GLU A 147 -28.96 -7.72 20.45
C GLU A 147 -30.40 -7.43 20.89
N ARG A 148 -31.14 -6.63 20.11
CA ARG A 148 -32.56 -6.36 20.38
C ARG A 148 -33.44 -7.61 20.27
N ALA A 149 -33.17 -8.48 19.30
CA ALA A 149 -33.89 -9.74 19.17
C ALA A 149 -33.64 -10.65 20.38
N LEU A 150 -32.39 -10.70 20.89
CA LEU A 150 -32.03 -11.43 22.09
C LEU A 150 -32.77 -10.86 23.32
N ASP A 151 -32.73 -9.54 23.52
CA ASP A 151 -33.43 -8.89 24.64
C ASP A 151 -34.94 -9.16 24.60
N ALA A 152 -35.55 -9.18 23.40
CA ALA A 152 -36.97 -9.44 23.22
C ALA A 152 -37.40 -10.86 23.66
N THR A 153 -36.45 -11.80 23.78
CA THR A 153 -36.74 -13.16 24.28
C THR A 153 -36.79 -13.26 25.81
N GLU A 154 -36.34 -12.24 26.56
CA GLU A 154 -36.30 -12.30 28.02
C GLU A 154 -37.69 -12.46 28.62
N VAL A 155 -38.63 -11.60 28.23
CA VAL A 155 -39.99 -11.61 28.79
C VAL A 155 -40.74 -12.91 28.46
N PRO A 156 -40.78 -13.37 27.18
CA PRO A 156 -41.38 -14.67 26.87
C PRO A 156 -40.78 -15.82 27.68
N TYR A 157 -39.46 -15.85 27.85
CA TYR A 157 -38.81 -16.88 28.65
C TYR A 157 -39.27 -16.86 30.10
N SER A 158 -39.26 -15.69 30.75
CA SER A 158 -39.76 -15.55 32.13
C SER A 158 -41.20 -15.99 32.27
N VAL A 159 -42.08 -15.63 31.33
CA VAL A 159 -43.49 -16.04 31.35
C VAL A 159 -43.61 -17.56 31.27
N VAL A 160 -42.84 -18.23 30.40
CA VAL A 160 -42.87 -19.70 30.30
C VAL A 160 -42.43 -20.36 31.61
N ILE A 161 -41.35 -19.85 32.22
CA ILE A 161 -40.86 -20.36 33.51
C ILE A 161 -41.89 -20.15 34.62
N ASP A 162 -42.47 -18.95 34.75
CA ASP A 162 -43.51 -18.67 35.74
C ASP A 162 -44.73 -19.58 35.57
N ASN A 163 -45.14 -19.85 34.33
CA ASN A 163 -46.23 -20.79 34.06
C ASN A 163 -45.90 -22.22 34.49
N LEU A 164 -44.67 -22.69 34.25
CA LEU A 164 -44.22 -23.99 34.73
C LEU A 164 -44.22 -24.05 36.27
N GLU A 165 -43.69 -23.04 36.95
CA GLU A 165 -43.71 -22.96 38.42
C GLU A 165 -45.14 -22.94 38.99
N CYS A 166 -46.07 -22.23 38.35
CA CYS A 166 -47.47 -22.23 38.75
C CYS A 166 -48.09 -23.63 38.69
N ARG A 167 -47.66 -24.46 37.72
CA ARG A 167 -48.16 -25.82 37.53
C ARG A 167 -47.56 -26.79 38.54
N GLU A 168 -46.29 -26.62 38.93
CA GLU A 168 -45.66 -27.39 40.01
C GLU A 168 -46.32 -27.16 41.38
N ARG A 169 -47.01 -26.02 41.57
CA ARG A 169 -47.72 -25.69 42.82
C ARG A 169 -49.12 -26.30 42.93
N ARG A 170 -49.60 -27.03 41.89
CA ARG A 170 -50.88 -27.74 41.93
C ARG A 170 -50.88 -28.78 43.05
N GLN A 171 -52.03 -28.95 43.71
CA GLN A 171 -52.17 -29.95 44.78
C GLN A 171 -52.53 -31.32 44.20
N PRO A 172 -52.07 -32.44 44.78
CA PRO A 172 -52.57 -33.76 44.41
C PRO A 172 -54.10 -33.83 44.63
N PRO A 173 -54.90 -34.37 43.68
CA PRO A 173 -54.53 -35.15 42.49
C PRO A 173 -54.26 -34.34 41.20
N ASP A 174 -54.41 -33.01 41.21
CA ASP A 174 -54.28 -32.15 40.02
C ASP A 174 -52.82 -31.86 39.61
N LEU A 175 -51.85 -32.30 40.42
CA LEU A 175 -50.43 -32.29 40.08
C LEU A 175 -50.14 -33.37 39.04
N VAL A 176 -50.36 -33.02 37.77
CA VAL A 176 -50.20 -33.91 36.61
C VAL A 176 -49.42 -33.21 35.50
N ILE A 177 -48.63 -34.01 34.79
CA ILE A 177 -47.95 -33.60 33.56
C ILE A 177 -48.98 -33.68 32.43
N ASP A 178 -49.62 -32.54 32.14
CA ASP A 178 -50.57 -32.43 31.04
C ASP A 178 -49.91 -31.91 29.74
N GLU A 179 -50.72 -31.77 28.69
CA GLU A 179 -50.23 -31.30 27.40
C GLU A 179 -49.69 -29.86 27.46
N VAL A 180 -50.25 -29.00 28.32
CA VAL A 180 -49.79 -27.62 28.49
C VAL A 180 -48.38 -27.62 29.07
N GLU A 181 -48.12 -28.42 30.10
CA GLU A 181 -46.77 -28.55 30.67
C GLU A 181 -45.76 -29.02 29.63
N ARG A 182 -46.14 -30.03 28.83
CA ARG A 182 -45.29 -30.56 27.77
C ARG A 182 -44.97 -29.51 26.70
N GLN A 183 -45.92 -28.66 26.34
CA GLN A 183 -45.71 -27.60 25.35
C GLN A 183 -44.94 -26.40 25.92
N LEU A 184 -45.12 -26.06 27.20
CA LEU A 184 -44.32 -25.05 27.90
C LEU A 184 -42.84 -25.46 28.02
N LEU A 185 -42.55 -26.72 28.33
CA LEU A 185 -41.17 -27.22 28.36
C LEU A 185 -40.49 -27.10 26.99
N LYS A 186 -41.20 -27.46 25.91
CA LYS A 186 -40.70 -27.27 24.54
C LYS A 186 -40.48 -25.79 24.20
N GLU A 187 -41.37 -24.90 24.64
CA GLU A 187 -41.21 -23.46 24.44
C GLU A 187 -39.98 -22.91 25.19
N ALA A 188 -39.75 -23.34 26.43
CA ALA A 188 -38.57 -22.96 27.20
C ALA A 188 -37.27 -23.41 26.51
N ASP A 189 -37.24 -24.66 26.04
CA ASP A 189 -36.09 -25.21 25.33
C ASP A 189 -35.83 -24.48 24.00
N LEU A 190 -36.89 -24.22 23.21
CA LEU A 190 -36.79 -23.48 21.96
C LEU A 190 -36.26 -22.06 22.18
N ILE A 191 -36.79 -21.33 23.18
CA ILE A 191 -36.32 -19.98 23.51
C ILE A 191 -34.84 -20.02 23.91
N ARG A 192 -34.42 -21.00 24.71
CA ARG A 192 -33.02 -21.17 25.12
C ARG A 192 -32.10 -21.42 23.91
N ASP A 193 -32.50 -22.31 23.01
CA ASP A 193 -31.72 -22.63 21.80
C ASP A 193 -31.59 -21.41 20.87
N ILE A 194 -32.68 -20.64 20.69
CA ILE A 194 -32.67 -19.40 19.92
C ILE A 194 -31.76 -18.35 20.58
N ARG A 195 -31.85 -18.17 21.90
CA ARG A 195 -30.98 -17.23 22.64
C ARG A 195 -29.51 -17.56 22.44
N ASP A 196 -29.15 -18.83 22.50
CA ASP A 196 -27.77 -19.27 22.29
C ASP A 196 -27.31 -19.10 20.84
N LEU A 197 -28.20 -19.31 19.86
CA LEU A 197 -27.93 -19.00 18.46
C LEU A 197 -27.68 -17.49 18.25
N LEU A 198 -28.55 -16.63 18.78
CA LEU A 198 -28.40 -15.18 18.67
C LEU A 198 -27.10 -14.69 19.31
N LYS A 199 -26.72 -15.19 20.49
CA LYS A 199 -25.43 -14.88 21.13
C LYS A 199 -24.24 -15.26 20.26
N ARG A 200 -24.24 -16.45 19.65
CA ARG A 200 -23.18 -16.87 18.71
C ARG A 200 -23.09 -15.93 17.50
N MET A 201 -24.23 -15.53 16.95
CA MET A 201 -24.26 -14.59 15.82
C MET A 201 -23.75 -13.20 16.18
N ILE A 202 -24.03 -12.71 17.40
CA ILE A 202 -23.50 -11.43 17.90
C ILE A 202 -21.96 -11.48 17.99
N ILE A 203 -21.39 -12.60 18.46
CA ILE A 203 -19.94 -12.79 18.53
C ILE A 203 -19.32 -12.81 17.11
N GLN A 204 -19.95 -13.51 16.17
CA GLN A 204 -19.51 -13.55 14.77
C GLN A 204 -19.54 -12.16 14.14
N ALA A 205 -20.64 -11.41 14.29
CA ALA A 205 -20.78 -10.05 13.80
C ALA A 205 -19.73 -9.11 14.42
N THR A 206 -19.48 -9.22 15.73
CA THR A 206 -18.45 -8.44 16.42
C THR A 206 -17.04 -8.74 15.88
N THR A 207 -16.75 -10.01 15.62
CA THR A 207 -15.45 -10.44 15.07
C THR A 207 -15.27 -9.91 13.65
N GLN A 208 -16.30 -10.00 12.81
CA GLN A 208 -16.25 -9.50 11.43
C GLN A 208 -16.13 -7.96 11.38
N ILE A 209 -16.85 -7.23 12.25
CA ILE A 209 -16.69 -5.76 12.38
C ILE A 209 -15.23 -5.40 12.71
N ARG A 210 -14.59 -6.15 13.61
CA ARG A 210 -13.17 -5.95 13.94
C ARG A 210 -12.28 -6.22 12.72
N SER A 211 -12.54 -7.30 11.98
CA SER A 211 -11.80 -7.65 10.77
C SER A 211 -11.88 -6.55 9.71
N ASN A 212 -13.09 -6.05 9.42
CA ASN A 212 -13.31 -4.94 8.50
C ASN A 212 -12.54 -3.67 8.93
N ARG A 213 -12.52 -3.35 10.22
CA ARG A 213 -11.78 -2.19 10.75
C ARG A 213 -10.28 -2.31 10.60
N ILE A 214 -9.72 -3.48 10.89
CA ILE A 214 -8.29 -3.76 10.69
C ILE A 214 -7.94 -3.61 9.21
N GLN A 215 -8.78 -4.16 8.32
CA GLN A 215 -8.48 -4.08 6.90
C GLN A 215 -8.66 -2.67 6.34
N LYS A 216 -9.61 -1.89 6.87
CA LYS A 216 -9.74 -0.47 6.57
C LYS A 216 -8.47 0.30 6.96
N GLU A 217 -7.94 0.07 8.17
CA GLU A 217 -6.70 0.69 8.65
C GLU A 217 -5.51 0.35 7.74
N ASN A 218 -5.38 -0.92 7.32
CA ASN A 218 -4.34 -1.33 6.36
C ASN A 218 -4.43 -0.56 5.03
N CYS A 219 -5.64 -0.39 4.50
CA CYS A 219 -5.87 0.39 3.29
C CYS A 219 -5.60 1.89 3.50
N GLU A 220 -5.93 2.46 4.67
CA GLU A 220 -5.65 3.86 5.03
C GLU A 220 -4.14 4.14 5.13
N LEU A 221 -3.37 3.21 5.71
CA LEU A 221 -1.91 3.31 5.79
C LEU A 221 -1.29 3.32 4.38
N ASP A 222 -1.68 2.35 3.54
CA ASP A 222 -1.20 2.30 2.15
C ASP A 222 -1.62 3.55 1.36
N TRP A 223 -2.86 4.01 1.55
CA TRP A 223 -3.36 5.23 0.92
C TRP A 223 -2.54 6.45 1.31
N SER A 224 -2.21 6.61 2.60
CA SER A 224 -1.36 7.69 3.11
C SER A 224 0.02 7.66 2.46
N ASP A 225 0.63 6.48 2.34
CA ASP A 225 1.91 6.31 1.66
C ASP A 225 1.83 6.72 0.17
N LYS A 226 0.73 6.36 -0.51
CA LYS A 226 0.48 6.77 -1.91
C LYS A 226 0.29 8.28 -2.04
N VAL A 227 -0.43 8.92 -1.11
CA VAL A 227 -0.61 10.38 -1.07
C VAL A 227 0.73 11.10 -0.91
N GLN A 228 1.55 10.67 0.05
CA GLN A 228 2.87 11.27 0.28
C GLN A 228 3.78 11.08 -0.94
N THR A 229 3.83 9.86 -1.50
CA THR A 229 4.64 9.57 -2.68
C THR A 229 4.19 10.41 -3.88
N TYR A 230 2.88 10.53 -4.10
CA TYR A 230 2.33 11.37 -5.16
C TYR A 230 2.79 12.82 -5.03
N HIS A 231 2.73 13.40 -3.84
CA HIS A 231 3.12 14.80 -3.63
C HIS A 231 4.61 15.03 -3.85
N ILE A 232 5.46 14.09 -3.44
CA ILE A 232 6.90 14.14 -3.71
C ILE A 232 7.16 14.10 -5.21
N ASP A 233 6.54 13.15 -5.92
CA ASP A 233 6.76 12.97 -7.36
C ASP A 233 6.19 14.15 -8.17
N ASP A 234 5.04 14.69 -7.77
CA ASP A 234 4.42 15.87 -8.37
C ASP A 234 5.34 17.08 -8.26
N LYS A 235 5.90 17.32 -7.07
CA LYS A 235 6.92 18.36 -6.89
C LYS A 235 8.15 18.12 -7.78
N CYS A 236 8.59 16.87 -7.90
CA CYS A 236 9.73 16.50 -8.74
C CYS A 236 9.51 16.78 -10.23
N THR A 237 8.27 16.72 -10.73
CA THR A 237 7.98 17.08 -12.14
C THR A 237 8.28 18.54 -12.47
N GLY A 238 8.22 19.41 -11.46
CA GLY A 238 8.51 20.84 -11.58
C GLY A 238 10.01 21.16 -11.70
N TYR A 239 10.90 20.23 -11.34
CA TYR A 239 12.34 20.48 -11.45
C TYR A 239 12.84 20.38 -12.89
N CYS A 240 13.85 21.20 -13.19
CA CYS A 240 14.58 21.23 -14.45
C CYS A 240 16.07 21.41 -14.21
N THR A 241 16.88 21.27 -15.26
CA THR A 241 18.33 21.44 -15.20
C THR A 241 18.79 22.81 -14.69
N ASP A 242 17.95 23.84 -14.83
CA ASP A 242 18.22 25.20 -14.36
C ASP A 242 17.76 25.45 -12.90
N SER A 243 17.19 24.44 -12.24
CA SER A 243 16.71 24.57 -10.86
C SER A 243 17.88 24.68 -9.88
N THR A 244 17.98 25.80 -9.18
CA THR A 244 19.02 26.07 -8.16
C THR A 244 18.97 25.13 -6.96
N ASP A 245 17.83 24.49 -6.72
CA ASP A 245 17.60 23.56 -5.61
C ASP A 245 18.03 22.11 -5.93
N VAL A 246 18.50 21.84 -7.16
CA VAL A 246 18.94 20.51 -7.59
C VAL A 246 20.45 20.42 -7.49
N GLN A 247 20.95 19.63 -6.55
CA GLN A 247 22.38 19.39 -6.34
C GLN A 247 22.72 17.90 -6.44
N PHE A 248 23.92 17.60 -6.94
CA PHE A 248 24.41 16.22 -6.95
C PHE A 248 24.79 15.79 -5.53
N HIS A 249 24.14 14.76 -5.01
CA HIS A 249 24.49 14.15 -3.72
C HIS A 249 25.14 12.78 -3.95
N PRO A 250 26.38 12.53 -3.49
CA PRO A 250 27.12 11.29 -3.76
C PRO A 250 26.44 9.99 -3.26
N SER A 251 25.47 10.11 -2.34
CA SER A 251 24.70 8.99 -1.79
C SER A 251 23.34 8.77 -2.47
N SER A 252 22.91 9.62 -3.41
CA SER A 252 21.59 9.51 -4.06
C SER A 252 21.41 8.25 -4.92
N VAL A 253 22.49 7.53 -5.23
CA VAL A 253 22.48 6.34 -6.09
C VAL A 253 22.47 5.03 -5.27
N LYS A 254 22.46 5.10 -3.94
CA LYS A 254 22.46 3.89 -3.09
C LYS A 254 21.04 3.33 -2.96
N PHE A 255 20.73 2.29 -3.72
CA PHE A 255 19.56 1.46 -3.46
C PHE A 255 19.74 0.72 -2.13
N GLN A 256 18.76 0.84 -1.24
CA GLN A 256 18.72 0.07 -0.01
C GLN A 256 18.26 -1.36 -0.32
N GLU A 257 18.85 -2.38 0.32
CA GLU A 257 18.49 -3.80 0.08
C GLU A 257 17.01 -4.11 0.38
N ASN A 258 16.37 -3.31 1.23
CA ASN A 258 14.95 -3.43 1.61
C ASN A 258 14.02 -2.49 0.80
N ALA A 259 14.51 -1.83 -0.24
CA ALA A 259 13.69 -0.95 -1.07
C ALA A 259 12.66 -1.74 -1.89
N SER A 260 11.44 -1.22 -1.97
CA SER A 260 10.40 -1.79 -2.82
C SER A 260 10.71 -1.60 -4.31
N THR A 261 10.41 -2.62 -5.10
CA THR A 261 10.38 -2.50 -6.57
C THR A 261 9.03 -1.92 -7.01
N PRO A 262 8.94 -1.29 -8.20
CA PRO A 262 7.66 -0.82 -8.74
C PRO A 262 6.59 -1.93 -8.79
N LYS A 263 7.01 -3.16 -9.13
CA LYS A 263 6.13 -4.33 -9.16
C LYS A 263 5.63 -4.72 -7.77
N SER A 264 6.52 -4.81 -6.78
CA SER A 264 6.11 -5.14 -5.40
C SER A 264 5.26 -4.05 -4.77
N TRP A 265 5.48 -2.78 -5.15
CA TRP A 265 4.68 -1.65 -4.69
C TRP A 265 3.24 -1.70 -5.20
N ALA A 266 3.05 -2.02 -6.49
CA ALA A 266 1.74 -2.24 -7.07
C ALA A 266 1.06 -3.50 -6.50
N GLN A 267 1.82 -4.58 -6.32
CA GLN A 267 1.30 -5.82 -5.74
C GLN A 267 0.79 -5.62 -4.31
N PHE A 268 1.51 -4.83 -3.49
CA PHE A 268 1.08 -4.55 -2.12
C PHE A 268 -0.30 -3.88 -2.06
N SER A 269 -0.53 -2.87 -2.89
CA SER A 269 -1.84 -2.21 -2.97
C SER A 269 -2.92 -3.11 -3.54
N HIS A 270 -2.58 -3.91 -4.55
CA HIS A 270 -3.51 -4.91 -5.08
C HIS A 270 -3.92 -5.95 -4.02
N ASP A 271 -2.97 -6.46 -3.24
CA ASP A 271 -3.23 -7.44 -2.18
C ASP A 271 -4.11 -6.84 -1.07
N ASN A 272 -3.88 -5.57 -0.71
CA ASN A 272 -4.71 -4.86 0.27
C ASN A 272 -6.15 -4.69 -0.22
N ILE A 273 -6.33 -4.30 -1.49
CA ILE A 273 -7.65 -4.18 -2.11
C ILE A 273 -8.35 -5.54 -2.16
N SER A 274 -7.65 -6.59 -2.61
CA SER A 274 -8.22 -7.95 -2.68
C SER A 274 -8.69 -8.46 -1.31
N ARG A 275 -7.92 -8.19 -0.24
CA ARG A 275 -8.33 -8.52 1.13
C ARG A 275 -9.52 -7.68 1.60
N ALA A 276 -9.56 -6.39 1.27
CA ALA A 276 -10.69 -5.52 1.58
C ALA A 276 -11.99 -6.03 0.94
N GLU A 277 -11.93 -6.44 -0.33
CA GLU A 277 -13.06 -7.04 -1.04
C GLU A 277 -13.53 -8.35 -0.39
N GLN A 278 -12.60 -9.20 0.07
CA GLN A 278 -12.93 -10.45 0.76
C GLN A 278 -13.66 -10.20 2.08
N GLU A 279 -13.15 -9.29 2.92
CA GLU A 279 -13.78 -8.94 4.20
C GLU A 279 -15.18 -8.33 3.98
N LYS A 280 -15.32 -7.47 2.96
CA LYS A 280 -16.59 -6.88 2.55
C LYS A 280 -17.60 -7.96 2.12
N LEU A 281 -17.18 -8.92 1.30
CA LEU A 281 -18.03 -10.03 0.88
C LEU A 281 -18.49 -10.90 2.06
N ALA A 282 -17.56 -11.25 2.96
CA ALA A 282 -17.88 -12.00 4.17
C ALA A 282 -18.89 -11.25 5.06
N SER A 283 -18.72 -9.93 5.21
CA SER A 283 -19.66 -9.06 5.93
C SER A 283 -21.06 -9.06 5.30
N VAL A 284 -21.16 -8.91 3.98
CA VAL A 284 -22.45 -8.94 3.26
C VAL A 284 -23.16 -10.28 3.44
N GLN A 285 -22.43 -11.39 3.30
CA GLN A 285 -22.98 -12.74 3.51
C GLN A 285 -23.47 -12.93 4.94
N LEU A 286 -22.70 -12.48 5.93
CA LEU A 286 -23.07 -12.53 7.33
C LEU A 286 -24.35 -11.72 7.61
N ARG A 287 -24.50 -10.52 7.02
CA ARG A 287 -25.74 -9.74 7.14
C ARG A 287 -26.95 -10.49 6.56
N SER A 288 -26.80 -11.16 5.43
CA SER A 288 -27.87 -11.97 4.85
C SER A 288 -28.26 -13.11 5.79
N LEU A 289 -27.28 -13.83 6.32
CA LEU A 289 -27.51 -14.92 7.27
C LEU A 289 -28.21 -14.44 8.54
N ILE A 290 -27.79 -13.28 9.09
CA ILE A 290 -28.41 -12.67 10.26
C ILE A 290 -29.89 -12.37 10.01
N ASN A 291 -30.25 -11.83 8.84
CA ASN A 291 -31.65 -11.56 8.50
C ASN A 291 -32.48 -12.84 8.47
N THR A 292 -31.97 -13.91 7.86
CA THR A 292 -32.63 -15.22 7.83
C THR A 292 -32.82 -15.77 9.23
N ILE A 293 -31.78 -15.77 10.06
CA ILE A 293 -31.86 -16.28 11.44
C ILE A 293 -32.90 -15.52 12.28
N ILE A 294 -32.93 -14.18 12.19
CA ILE A 294 -33.91 -13.38 12.94
C ILE A 294 -35.33 -13.70 12.48
N HIS A 295 -35.53 -13.85 11.17
CA HIS A 295 -36.84 -14.21 10.61
C HIS A 295 -37.29 -15.59 11.09
N ASP A 296 -36.44 -16.60 10.93
CA ASP A 296 -36.78 -17.99 11.25
C ASP A 296 -37.00 -18.17 12.77
N ALA A 297 -36.15 -17.56 13.60
CA ALA A 297 -36.36 -17.55 15.05
C ALA A 297 -37.70 -16.90 15.46
N SER A 298 -38.11 -15.83 14.77
CA SER A 298 -39.39 -15.17 15.04
C SER A 298 -40.57 -16.06 14.67
N GLU A 299 -40.49 -16.76 13.54
CA GLU A 299 -41.52 -17.68 13.09
C GLU A 299 -41.62 -18.92 13.98
N ASP A 300 -40.50 -19.50 14.38
CA ASP A 300 -40.46 -20.66 15.29
C ASP A 300 -41.11 -20.34 16.64
N LEU A 301 -40.77 -19.18 17.23
CA LEU A 301 -41.39 -18.71 18.48
C LEU A 301 -42.90 -18.45 18.30
N ARG A 302 -43.31 -17.88 17.17
CA ARG A 302 -44.73 -17.62 16.87
C ARG A 302 -45.52 -18.93 16.75
N MET A 303 -44.97 -19.94 16.09
CA MET A 303 -45.58 -21.25 15.92
C MET A 303 -45.67 -22.01 17.26
N GLN A 304 -44.60 -21.99 18.06
CA GLN A 304 -44.62 -22.64 19.36
C GLN A 304 -45.61 -21.98 20.32
N ARG A 305 -45.66 -20.64 20.35
CA ARG A 305 -46.65 -19.89 21.12
C ARG A 305 -48.09 -20.25 20.73
N ALA A 306 -48.37 -20.39 19.44
CA ALA A 306 -49.70 -20.80 18.97
C ALA A 306 -50.07 -22.21 19.51
N THR A 307 -49.12 -23.14 19.46
CA THR A 307 -49.29 -24.50 19.98
C THR A 307 -49.54 -24.51 21.49
N VAL A 308 -48.82 -23.68 22.25
CA VAL A 308 -49.01 -23.54 23.71
C VAL A 308 -50.38 -22.94 24.03
N ASN A 309 -50.80 -21.90 23.32
CA ASN A 309 -52.14 -21.31 23.50
C ASN A 309 -53.25 -22.33 23.21
N GLU A 310 -53.13 -23.11 22.14
CA GLU A 310 -54.09 -24.17 21.81
C GLU A 310 -54.19 -25.23 22.92
N ALA A 311 -53.04 -25.60 23.51
CA ALA A 311 -53.01 -26.52 24.65
C ALA A 311 -53.71 -25.91 25.88
N PHE A 312 -53.48 -24.63 26.18
CA PHE A 312 -54.17 -23.92 27.26
C PHE A 312 -55.68 -23.86 27.02
N ASP A 313 -56.12 -23.50 25.81
CA ASP A 313 -57.53 -23.43 25.45
C ASP A 313 -58.22 -24.80 25.53
N ALA A 314 -57.52 -25.88 25.18
CA ALA A 314 -58.01 -27.24 25.35
C ALA A 314 -58.16 -27.58 26.84
N HIS A 315 -57.15 -27.29 27.66
CA HIS A 315 -57.17 -27.56 29.08
C HIS A 315 -58.27 -26.78 29.82
N CYS A 316 -58.48 -25.50 29.49
CA CYS A 316 -59.58 -24.70 30.03
C CYS A 316 -60.95 -25.33 29.72
N ARG A 317 -61.17 -25.79 28.47
CA ARG A 317 -62.41 -26.48 28.09
C ARG A 317 -62.61 -27.78 28.87
N GLU A 318 -61.56 -28.57 29.04
CA GLU A 318 -61.62 -29.81 29.84
C GLU A 318 -61.99 -29.53 31.31
N LEU A 319 -61.41 -28.48 31.91
CA LEU A 319 -61.71 -28.08 33.28
C LEU A 319 -63.14 -27.55 33.42
N ASP A 320 -63.61 -26.75 32.48
CA ASP A 320 -64.98 -26.23 32.47
C ASP A 320 -66.00 -27.37 32.33
N ASP A 321 -65.75 -28.33 31.45
CA ASP A 321 -66.59 -29.52 31.28
C ASP A 321 -66.61 -30.39 32.54
N ALA A 322 -65.46 -30.60 33.18
CA ALA A 322 -65.36 -31.35 34.43
C ALA A 322 -66.12 -30.66 35.57
N LYS A 323 -65.94 -29.34 35.71
CA LYS A 323 -66.68 -28.52 36.67
C LYS A 323 -68.19 -28.61 36.43
N HIS A 324 -68.64 -28.44 35.18
CA HIS A 324 -70.06 -28.48 34.84
C HIS A 324 -70.69 -29.83 35.20
N ARG A 325 -70.00 -30.94 34.95
CA ARG A 325 -70.44 -32.28 35.35
C ARG A 325 -70.55 -32.41 36.87
N LEU A 326 -69.57 -31.92 37.62
CA LEU A 326 -69.62 -31.95 39.09
C LEU A 326 -70.78 -31.12 39.65
N GLU A 327 -71.04 -29.94 39.09
CA GLU A 327 -72.17 -29.08 39.47
C GLU A 327 -73.52 -29.76 39.17
N GLN A 328 -73.66 -30.43 38.03
CA GLN A 328 -74.87 -31.19 37.71
C GLN A 328 -75.10 -32.35 38.68
N HIS A 329 -74.04 -33.07 39.07
CA HIS A 329 -74.14 -34.15 40.06
C HIS A 329 -74.49 -33.66 41.46
N LEU A 330 -74.07 -32.46 41.85
CA LEU A 330 -74.41 -31.83 43.13
C LEU A 330 -75.89 -31.40 43.21
N GLN A 331 -76.55 -31.19 42.07
CA GLN A 331 -77.96 -30.77 42.01
C GLN A 331 -78.95 -31.95 42.05
N GLN A 332 -78.45 -33.20 42.01
CA GLN A 332 -79.25 -34.43 42.09
C GLN A 332 -79.32 -34.97 43.51
#